data_AF-M5BM74-F1
#
_entry.id   AF-M5BM74-F1
#
_cell.length_a   1.000
_cell.length_b   1.000
_cell.length_c   1.000
_cell.angle_alpha   90.00
_cell.angle_beta   90.00
_cell.angle_gamma   90.00
#
_symmetry.space_group_name_H-M   'P 1'
#
loop_
_entity.id
_entity.type
_entity.pdbx_description
1 polymer ?
#
loop_
_entity_poly.entity_id
_entity_poly.type
_entity_poly.pdbx_seq_one_letter_code
_entity_poly.pdbx_strand_id
1 'polypeptide(L)'
;MSASSGIGVSPELSSTFASAVNSQSTRFIKVKIQNESLVPDGTIPTGSGGFADDLPQLQEILEDNVPAYILARTDNSGWLFISYVPDTAKVRDKMVYASSRGALTKALGDQRFKDNIFATSKDDLTPEGYQAHQRHLAAPKPLTARERELEEIRAAERASSAAYEGSGVRQSIVGSRAGMKWSDELGDALRNFQPGQLVIISIDPTKEELLLKETKEVSLDDVPGALPSSEPAYALYSWAEEEGASPHIG
;
A
#
# COMPACT_ATOMS: atom_id res chain seq x y z
N MET A 1 -21.77 -3.93 -5.40
CA MET A 1 -23.14 -3.39 -5.56
C MET A 1 -23.94 -3.81 -4.34
N SER A 2 -24.17 -2.89 -3.39
CA SER A 2 -24.90 -3.15 -2.15
C SER A 2 -26.35 -2.67 -2.28
N ALA A 3 -27.33 -3.51 -1.94
CA ALA A 3 -28.72 -3.09 -1.82
C ALA A 3 -28.86 -2.13 -0.63
N SER A 4 -29.06 -0.84 -0.91
CA SER A 4 -29.31 0.18 0.10
C SER A 4 -30.82 0.33 0.29
N SER A 5 -31.30 0.39 1.54
CA SER A 5 -32.72 0.59 1.85
C SER A 5 -33.24 1.99 1.51
N GLY A 6 -32.35 2.96 1.26
CA GLY A 6 -32.72 4.37 1.08
C GLY A 6 -33.06 5.10 2.40
N ILE A 7 -32.95 4.43 3.55
CA ILE A 7 -33.24 5.00 4.86
C ILE A 7 -32.14 5.99 5.27
N GLY A 8 -32.54 7.21 5.60
CA GLY A 8 -31.65 8.30 5.99
C GLY A 8 -31.44 8.41 7.49
N VAL A 9 -30.40 9.16 7.87
CA VAL A 9 -30.13 9.56 9.26
C VAL A 9 -30.97 10.78 9.62
N SER A 10 -31.66 10.74 10.76
CA SER A 10 -32.42 11.89 11.23
C SER A 10 -31.50 13.03 11.70
N PRO A 11 -31.93 14.30 11.58
CA PRO A 11 -31.17 15.43 12.14
C PRO A 11 -30.97 15.33 13.66
N GLU A 12 -31.91 14.70 14.37
CA GLU A 12 -31.81 14.44 15.81
C GLU A 12 -30.67 13.45 16.12
N LEU A 13 -30.52 12.40 15.32
CA LEU A 13 -29.43 11.44 15.50
C LEU A 13 -28.07 12.08 15.23
N SER A 14 -27.94 12.87 14.17
CA SER A 14 -26.68 13.53 13.83
C SER A 14 -26.24 14.55 14.88
N SER A 15 -27.17 15.35 15.39
CA SER A 15 -26.92 16.31 16.48
C SER A 15 -26.59 15.61 17.81
N THR A 16 -27.28 14.52 18.13
CA THR A 16 -26.99 13.70 19.32
C THR A 16 -25.59 13.11 19.24
N PHE A 17 -25.22 12.53 18.08
CA PHE A 17 -23.89 11.98 17.87
C PHE A 17 -22.80 13.06 17.91
N ALA A 18 -23.01 14.21 17.26
CA ALA A 18 -22.07 15.33 17.31
C ALA A 18 -21.85 15.82 18.75
N SER A 19 -22.92 15.89 19.54
CA SER A 19 -22.85 16.28 20.95
C SER A 19 -22.05 15.25 21.77
N ALA A 20 -22.30 13.95 21.56
CA ALA A 20 -21.59 12.88 22.24
C ALA A 20 -20.09 12.83 21.88
N VAL A 21 -19.73 13.14 20.63
CA VAL A 21 -18.35 13.26 20.17
C VAL A 21 -17.62 14.39 20.91
N ASN A 22 -18.31 15.52 21.14
CA ASN A 22 -17.72 16.71 21.77
C ASN A 22 -17.69 16.61 23.30
N SER A 23 -18.77 16.13 23.93
CA SER A 23 -18.93 16.14 25.39
C SER A 23 -18.14 15.03 26.08
N GLN A 24 -17.79 13.96 25.35
CA GLN A 24 -17.10 12.79 25.89
C GLN A 24 -17.82 12.10 27.08
N SER A 25 -19.10 12.42 27.29
CA SER A 25 -19.88 11.96 28.45
C SER A 25 -20.77 10.77 28.13
N THR A 26 -20.89 10.38 26.85
CA THR A 26 -21.79 9.33 26.38
C THR A 26 -20.98 8.10 25.94
N ARG A 27 -21.34 6.93 26.48
CA ARG A 27 -20.76 5.63 26.12
C ARG A 27 -21.52 4.95 25.00
N PHE A 28 -22.84 4.84 25.11
CA PHE A 28 -23.67 4.18 24.12
C PHE A 28 -24.78 5.09 23.62
N ILE A 29 -25.05 5.01 22.33
CA ILE A 29 -26.24 5.60 21.70
C ILE A 29 -26.97 4.45 21.02
N LYS A 30 -28.18 4.13 21.51
CA LYS A 30 -29.06 3.17 20.85
C LYS A 30 -29.73 3.87 19.67
N VAL A 31 -29.76 3.22 18.52
CA VAL A 31 -30.38 3.74 17.30
C VAL A 31 -31.36 2.70 16.79
N LYS A 32 -32.57 3.15 16.48
CA LYS A 32 -33.60 2.32 15.84
C LYS A 32 -34.03 2.93 14.51
N ILE A 33 -34.59 2.08 13.66
CA ILE A 33 -35.27 2.50 12.44
C ILE A 33 -36.74 2.69 12.78
N GLN A 34 -37.24 3.92 12.64
CA GLN A 34 -38.65 4.25 12.85
C GLN A 34 -39.13 5.11 11.68
N ASN A 35 -40.24 4.71 11.06
CA ASN A 35 -40.85 5.42 9.93
C ASN A 35 -39.82 5.74 8.81
N GLU A 36 -39.02 4.74 8.41
CA GLU A 36 -38.01 4.86 7.35
C GLU A 36 -36.91 5.90 7.64
N SER A 37 -36.66 6.19 8.92
CA SER A 37 -35.59 7.08 9.37
C SER A 37 -34.83 6.48 10.55
N LEU A 38 -33.52 6.72 10.62
CA LEU A 38 -32.67 6.32 11.74
C LEU A 38 -32.74 7.38 12.84
N VAL A 39 -33.29 7.00 13.99
CA VAL A 39 -33.55 7.89 15.12
C VAL A 39 -32.85 7.39 16.39
N PRO A 40 -32.43 8.29 17.30
CA PRO A 40 -31.87 7.89 18.59
C PRO A 40 -32.99 7.29 19.47
N ASP A 41 -32.68 6.19 20.16
CA ASP A 41 -33.59 5.44 21.05
C ASP A 41 -33.03 5.36 22.48
N GLY A 42 -32.31 6.39 22.90
CA GLY A 42 -31.69 6.50 24.21
C GLY A 42 -30.17 6.52 24.18
N THR A 43 -29.60 7.06 25.26
CA THR A 43 -28.16 7.18 25.46
C THR A 43 -27.78 6.69 26.85
N ILE A 44 -26.58 6.14 26.96
CA ILE A 44 -25.98 5.73 28.24
C ILE A 44 -24.72 6.55 28.47
N PRO A 45 -24.55 7.15 29.66
CA PRO A 45 -23.36 7.91 29.99
C PRO A 45 -22.13 7.01 30.16
N THR A 46 -20.94 7.60 30.03
CA THR A 46 -19.67 6.90 30.32
C THR A 46 -19.59 6.52 31.80
N GLY A 47 -19.38 5.23 32.07
CA GLY A 47 -19.12 4.73 33.42
C GLY A 47 -17.74 5.13 33.94
N SER A 48 -17.46 4.77 35.19
CA SER A 48 -16.14 4.97 35.81
C SER A 48 -15.10 3.92 35.36
N GLY A 49 -15.54 2.82 34.76
CA GLY A 49 -14.71 1.71 34.29
C GLY A 49 -14.28 1.81 32.82
N GLY A 50 -13.68 0.74 32.32
CA GLY A 50 -13.30 0.62 30.92
C GLY A 50 -14.51 0.30 30.02
N PHE A 51 -14.29 0.34 28.70
CA PHE A 51 -15.33 0.00 27.72
C PHE A 51 -16.01 -1.35 27.99
N ALA A 52 -15.20 -2.37 28.35
CA ALA A 52 -15.71 -3.70 28.61
C ALA A 52 -16.63 -3.76 29.84
N ASP A 53 -16.39 -2.94 30.86
CA ASP A 53 -17.18 -2.92 32.10
C ASP A 53 -18.57 -2.31 31.88
N ASP A 54 -18.72 -1.47 30.86
CA ASP A 54 -19.98 -0.84 30.49
C ASP A 54 -20.86 -1.74 29.59
N LEU A 55 -20.29 -2.74 28.91
CA LEU A 55 -21.02 -3.64 28.00
C LEU A 55 -22.24 -4.35 28.62
N PRO A 56 -22.21 -4.83 29.88
CA PRO A 56 -23.38 -5.45 30.51
C PRO A 56 -24.62 -4.54 30.54
N GLN A 57 -24.46 -3.22 30.50
CA GLN A 57 -25.59 -2.28 30.46
C GLN A 57 -26.42 -2.42 29.17
N LEU A 58 -25.83 -2.94 28.08
CA LEU A 58 -26.54 -3.22 26.83
C LEU A 58 -27.62 -4.30 27.00
N GLN A 59 -27.50 -5.18 27.99
CA GLN A 59 -28.45 -6.28 28.24
C GLN A 59 -29.85 -5.77 28.59
N GLU A 60 -29.94 -4.61 29.25
CA GLU A 60 -31.19 -4.01 29.71
C GLU A 60 -31.90 -3.21 28.61
N ILE A 61 -31.15 -2.60 27.70
CA ILE A 61 -31.69 -1.74 26.61
C ILE A 61 -32.06 -2.52 25.35
N LEU A 62 -31.43 -3.69 25.16
CA LEU A 62 -31.65 -4.54 24.00
C LEU A 62 -32.80 -5.50 24.24
N GLU A 63 -33.58 -5.71 23.20
CA GLU A 63 -34.73 -6.62 23.22
C GLU A 63 -34.37 -7.90 22.46
N ASP A 64 -34.86 -9.05 22.90
CA ASP A 64 -34.45 -10.34 22.33
C ASP A 64 -34.95 -10.51 20.89
N ASN A 65 -36.03 -9.85 20.49
CA ASN A 65 -36.70 -10.03 19.20
C ASN A 65 -36.66 -8.79 18.29
N VAL A 66 -35.93 -7.74 18.68
CA VAL A 66 -35.92 -6.46 17.95
C VAL A 66 -34.47 -6.07 17.62
N PRO A 67 -34.12 -5.89 16.33
CA PRO A 67 -32.81 -5.40 15.95
C PRO A 67 -32.58 -3.95 16.38
N ALA A 68 -31.33 -3.60 16.64
CA ALA A 68 -30.91 -2.23 16.98
C ALA A 68 -29.47 -1.99 16.52
N TYR A 69 -29.10 -0.73 16.32
CA TYR A 69 -27.69 -0.35 16.25
C TYR A 69 -27.27 0.32 17.55
N ILE A 70 -26.02 0.12 17.93
CA ILE A 70 -25.42 0.80 19.06
C ILE A 70 -24.14 1.48 18.57
N LEU A 71 -24.06 2.79 18.79
CA LEU A 71 -22.84 3.55 18.62
C LEU A 71 -22.13 3.57 19.97
N ALA A 72 -21.00 2.87 20.05
CA ALA A 72 -20.27 2.62 21.27
C ALA A 72 -18.96 3.43 21.28
N ARG A 73 -18.71 4.19 22.33
CA ARG A 73 -17.45 4.92 22.49
C ARG A 73 -16.40 4.03 23.15
N THR A 74 -15.24 3.93 22.53
CA THR A 74 -14.07 3.22 23.06
C THR A 74 -13.23 4.15 23.95
N ASP A 75 -12.42 3.57 24.84
CA ASP A 75 -11.58 4.33 25.78
C ASP A 75 -10.52 5.18 25.05
N ASN A 76 -10.08 4.75 23.87
CA ASN A 76 -9.11 5.46 23.02
C ASN A 76 -9.75 6.56 22.15
N SER A 77 -10.87 7.15 22.60
CA SER A 77 -11.65 8.19 21.90
C SER A 77 -12.10 7.82 20.47
N GLY A 78 -12.06 6.54 20.10
CA GLY A 78 -12.63 6.02 18.87
C GLY A 78 -14.07 5.58 19.06
N TRP A 79 -14.79 5.38 17.96
CA TRP A 79 -16.12 4.77 17.98
C TRP A 79 -16.08 3.34 17.48
N LEU A 80 -16.94 2.52 18.04
CA LEU A 80 -17.24 1.15 17.67
C LEU A 80 -18.68 1.11 17.20
N PHE A 81 -18.90 0.52 16.03
CA PHE A 81 -20.25 0.33 15.52
C PHE A 81 -20.73 -1.09 15.83
N ILE A 82 -21.79 -1.22 16.62
CA ILE A 82 -22.39 -2.52 16.93
C ILE A 82 -23.72 -2.64 16.20
N SER A 83 -23.86 -3.71 15.41
CA SER A 83 -25.10 -4.09 14.75
C SER A 83 -25.68 -5.30 15.47
N TYR A 84 -26.74 -5.09 16.25
CA TYR A 84 -27.45 -6.16 16.94
C TYR A 84 -28.67 -6.58 16.11
N VAL A 85 -28.63 -7.80 15.58
CA VAL A 85 -29.70 -8.37 14.75
C VAL A 85 -30.01 -9.77 15.27
N PRO A 86 -30.93 -9.90 16.23
CA PRO A 86 -31.16 -11.19 16.87
C PRO A 86 -31.83 -12.18 15.94
N ASP A 87 -31.53 -13.47 16.12
CA ASP A 87 -32.02 -14.49 15.19
C ASP A 87 -33.54 -14.73 15.23
N THR A 88 -34.17 -14.36 16.33
CA THR A 88 -35.61 -14.42 16.53
C THR A 88 -36.34 -13.20 15.94
N ALA A 89 -35.63 -12.17 15.48
CA ALA A 89 -36.25 -11.02 14.83
C ALA A 89 -36.95 -11.40 13.52
N LYS A 90 -37.98 -10.63 13.16
CA LYS A 90 -38.71 -10.82 11.90
C LYS A 90 -37.77 -10.65 10.71
N VAL A 91 -37.92 -11.50 9.70
CA VAL A 91 -37.09 -11.49 8.48
C VAL A 91 -37.06 -10.10 7.83
N ARG A 92 -38.21 -9.42 7.77
CA ARG A 92 -38.30 -8.04 7.25
C ARG A 92 -37.37 -7.09 8.01
N ASP A 93 -37.40 -7.13 9.34
CA ASP A 93 -36.60 -6.23 10.17
C ASP A 93 -35.11 -6.57 10.04
N LYS A 94 -34.73 -7.86 10.02
CA LYS A 94 -33.35 -8.28 9.73
C LYS A 94 -32.85 -7.70 8.40
N MET A 95 -33.67 -7.77 7.36
CA MET A 95 -33.31 -7.26 6.03
C MET A 95 -33.18 -5.73 6.01
N VAL A 96 -34.09 -5.01 6.66
CA VAL A 96 -34.06 -3.54 6.73
C VAL A 96 -32.83 -3.06 7.52
N TYR A 97 -32.51 -3.69 8.65
CA TYR A 97 -31.30 -3.35 9.41
C TYR A 97 -30.01 -3.78 8.67
N ALA A 98 -29.98 -4.95 8.02
CA ALA A 98 -28.81 -5.33 7.22
C ALA A 98 -28.53 -4.33 6.08
N SER A 99 -29.57 -3.85 5.39
CA SER A 99 -29.45 -2.93 4.26
C SER A 99 -29.23 -1.46 4.64
N SER A 100 -29.60 -1.04 5.86
CA SER A 100 -29.46 0.35 6.32
C SER A 100 -28.13 0.63 7.04
N ARG A 101 -27.41 -0.42 7.46
CA ARG A 101 -26.12 -0.30 8.17
C ARG A 101 -25.13 0.65 7.48
N GLY A 102 -24.94 0.48 6.18
CA GLY A 102 -23.99 1.30 5.41
C GLY A 102 -24.42 2.75 5.25
N ALA A 103 -25.72 3.05 5.26
CA ALA A 103 -26.22 4.43 5.21
C ALA A 103 -25.92 5.16 6.52
N LEU A 104 -26.09 4.49 7.66
CA LEU A 104 -25.81 5.03 8.99
C LEU A 104 -24.32 5.38 9.17
N THR A 105 -23.41 4.44 8.91
CA THR A 105 -21.97 4.69 9.13
C THR A 105 -21.43 5.76 8.17
N LYS A 106 -21.88 5.77 6.91
CA LYS A 106 -21.51 6.81 5.93
C LYS A 106 -21.99 8.19 6.37
N ALA A 107 -23.23 8.32 6.82
CA ALA A 107 -23.80 9.61 7.21
C ALA A 107 -23.17 10.18 8.49
N LEU A 108 -22.75 9.33 9.43
CA LEU A 108 -22.07 9.76 10.66
C LEU A 108 -20.54 9.90 10.51
N GLY A 109 -19.99 9.48 9.37
CA GLY A 109 -18.57 9.52 9.05
C GLY A 109 -17.89 8.19 9.34
N ASP A 110 -17.73 7.37 8.29
CA ASP A 110 -17.21 6.00 8.37
C ASP A 110 -15.83 5.93 9.04
N GLN A 111 -14.98 6.94 8.82
CA GLN A 111 -13.64 7.06 9.40
C GLN A 111 -13.61 7.17 10.94
N ARG A 112 -14.74 7.52 11.58
CA ARG A 112 -14.82 7.61 13.05
C ARG A 112 -14.94 6.25 13.70
N PHE A 113 -15.46 5.27 12.98
CA PHE A 113 -15.65 3.90 13.45
C PHE A 113 -14.39 3.10 13.17
N LYS A 114 -13.63 2.80 14.23
CA LYS A 114 -12.36 2.05 14.11
C LYS A 114 -12.59 0.56 13.91
N ASP A 115 -13.72 0.07 14.40
CA ASP A 115 -14.08 -1.34 14.41
C ASP A 115 -15.60 -1.48 14.38
N ASN A 116 -16.08 -2.66 14.03
CA ASN A 116 -17.49 -2.99 13.94
C ASN A 116 -17.78 -4.42 14.42
N ILE A 117 -18.80 -4.55 15.27
CA ILE A 117 -19.27 -5.85 15.77
C ILE A 117 -20.64 -6.14 15.18
N PHE A 118 -20.85 -7.38 14.76
CA PHE A 118 -22.15 -7.90 14.41
C PHE A 118 -22.53 -8.93 15.48
N ALA A 119 -23.66 -8.69 16.16
CA ALA A 119 -24.15 -9.51 17.24
C ALA A 119 -25.52 -10.12 16.87
N THR A 120 -25.65 -11.41 17.12
CA THR A 120 -26.87 -12.21 16.87
C THR A 120 -27.55 -12.67 18.15
N SER A 121 -26.83 -12.66 19.27
CA SER A 121 -27.36 -12.82 20.62
C SER A 121 -26.87 -11.68 21.50
N LYS A 122 -27.58 -11.47 22.61
CA LYS A 122 -27.09 -10.63 23.69
C LYS A 122 -25.80 -11.16 24.31
N ASP A 123 -25.57 -12.47 24.27
CA ASP A 123 -24.36 -13.10 24.79
C ASP A 123 -23.09 -12.64 24.05
N ASP A 124 -23.23 -12.23 22.78
CA ASP A 124 -22.16 -11.67 21.97
C ASP A 124 -21.70 -10.28 22.48
N LEU A 125 -22.57 -9.59 23.23
CA LEU A 125 -22.38 -8.23 23.75
C LEU A 125 -22.02 -8.23 25.23
N THR A 126 -21.10 -9.12 25.59
CA THR A 126 -20.54 -9.27 26.93
C THR A 126 -19.06 -8.90 26.93
N PRO A 127 -18.44 -8.64 28.10
CA PRO A 127 -16.99 -8.45 28.19
C PRO A 127 -16.20 -9.61 27.56
N GLU A 128 -16.68 -10.84 27.74
CA GLU A 128 -16.09 -12.05 27.17
C GLU A 128 -16.24 -12.09 25.65
N GLY A 129 -17.44 -11.79 25.13
CA GLY A 129 -17.70 -11.69 23.69
C GLY A 129 -16.82 -10.64 23.02
N TYR A 130 -16.63 -9.48 23.66
CA TYR A 130 -15.73 -8.44 23.15
C TYR A 130 -14.27 -8.88 23.14
N GLN A 131 -13.79 -9.56 24.19
CA GLN A 131 -12.45 -10.13 24.20
C GLN A 131 -12.27 -11.20 23.12
N ALA A 132 -13.27 -12.04 22.88
CA ALA A 132 -13.25 -13.02 21.80
C ALA A 132 -13.14 -12.34 20.42
N HIS A 133 -13.88 -11.26 20.20
CA HIS A 133 -13.77 -10.42 18.99
C HIS A 133 -12.37 -9.85 18.81
N GLN A 134 -11.78 -9.28 19.86
CA GLN A 134 -10.39 -8.77 19.83
C GLN A 134 -9.38 -9.88 19.51
N ARG A 135 -9.54 -11.07 20.10
CA ARG A 135 -8.68 -12.24 19.81
C ARG A 135 -8.83 -12.68 18.35
N HIS A 136 -10.04 -12.67 17.80
CA HIS A 136 -10.28 -12.99 16.41
C HIS A 136 -9.64 -11.97 15.46
N LEU A 137 -9.71 -10.67 15.76
CA LEU A 137 -9.02 -9.64 14.98
C LEU A 137 -7.49 -9.76 15.03
N ALA A 138 -6.95 -10.17 16.18
CA ALA A 138 -5.51 -10.38 16.37
C ALA A 138 -5.03 -11.75 15.84
N ALA A 139 -5.94 -12.69 15.58
CA ALA A 139 -5.60 -14.01 15.07
C ALA A 139 -4.96 -13.91 13.68
N PRO A 140 -3.99 -14.79 13.36
CA PRO A 140 -3.42 -14.82 12.02
C PRO A 140 -4.53 -15.10 11.01
N LYS A 141 -4.49 -14.37 9.89
CA LYS A 141 -5.47 -14.54 8.82
C LYS A 141 -5.46 -16.01 8.37
N PRO A 142 -6.62 -16.65 8.19
CA PRO A 142 -6.67 -17.99 7.64
C PRO A 142 -6.17 -17.93 6.20
N LEU A 143 -4.98 -18.48 5.95
CA LEU A 143 -4.37 -18.56 4.63
C LEU A 143 -4.52 -19.98 4.10
N THR A 144 -4.82 -20.11 2.81
CA THR A 144 -4.74 -21.39 2.12
C THR A 144 -3.29 -21.84 1.97
N ALA A 145 -3.05 -23.15 1.78
CA ALA A 145 -1.70 -23.68 1.61
C ALA A 145 -0.93 -22.97 0.48
N ARG A 146 -1.59 -22.69 -0.64
CA ARG A 146 -1.02 -21.97 -1.78
C ARG A 146 -0.69 -20.51 -1.46
N GLU A 147 -1.53 -19.82 -0.68
CA GLU A 147 -1.26 -18.44 -0.27
C GLU A 147 -0.07 -18.37 0.69
N ARG A 148 0.05 -19.36 1.58
CA ARG A 148 1.19 -19.49 2.48
C ARG A 148 2.50 -19.70 1.71
N GLU A 149 2.52 -20.60 0.74
CA GLU A 149 3.69 -20.83 -0.13
C GLU A 149 4.08 -19.54 -0.89
N LEU A 150 3.10 -18.82 -1.46
CA LEU A 150 3.36 -17.55 -2.15
C LEU A 150 3.90 -16.47 -1.22
N GLU A 151 3.44 -16.41 0.03
CA GLU A 151 3.95 -15.49 1.03
C GLU A 151 5.37 -15.86 1.47
N GLU A 152 5.67 -17.16 1.61
CA GLU A 152 7.02 -17.67 1.87
C GLU A 152 7.98 -17.32 0.73
N ILE A 153 7.58 -17.48 -0.53
CA ILE A 153 8.38 -17.06 -1.71
C ILE A 153 8.60 -15.56 -1.68
N ARG A 154 7.56 -14.73 -1.49
CA ARG A 154 7.72 -13.26 -1.40
C ARG A 154 8.60 -12.83 -0.24
N ALA A 155 8.52 -13.54 0.89
CA ALA A 155 9.37 -13.26 2.05
C ALA A 155 10.83 -13.61 1.75
N ALA A 156 11.07 -14.76 1.11
CA ALA A 156 12.40 -15.18 0.65
C ALA A 156 12.97 -14.21 -0.38
N GLU A 157 12.18 -13.77 -1.36
CA GLU A 157 12.57 -12.76 -2.36
C GLU A 157 12.92 -11.42 -1.70
N ARG A 158 12.14 -10.97 -0.71
CA ARG A 158 12.44 -9.73 0.03
C ARG A 158 13.72 -9.87 0.84
N ALA A 159 13.95 -11.02 1.47
CA ALA A 159 15.17 -11.29 2.23
C ALA A 159 16.40 -11.37 1.31
N SER A 160 16.29 -11.99 0.13
CA SER A 160 17.37 -12.01 -0.86
C SER A 160 17.59 -10.65 -1.51
N SER A 161 16.54 -9.85 -1.67
CA SER A 161 16.64 -8.47 -2.18
C SER A 161 17.19 -7.49 -1.15
N ALA A 162 17.09 -7.79 0.16
CA ALA A 162 17.69 -6.98 1.22
C ALA A 162 19.23 -7.12 1.29
N ALA A 163 19.81 -8.15 0.67
CA ALA A 163 21.25 -8.21 0.38
C ALA A 163 21.66 -7.29 -0.79
N TYR A 164 20.70 -6.70 -1.50
CA TYR A 164 20.92 -5.67 -2.51
C TYR A 164 20.87 -4.30 -1.81
N GLU A 165 21.98 -3.92 -1.17
CA GLU A 165 22.23 -2.56 -0.70
C GLU A 165 22.16 -1.58 -1.88
N GLY A 166 20.97 -1.03 -2.10
CA GLY A 166 20.78 0.17 -2.91
C GLY A 166 20.99 0.01 -4.41
N SER A 167 20.38 0.93 -5.14
CA SER A 167 20.53 1.17 -6.57
C SER A 167 21.94 1.66 -6.97
N GLY A 168 22.99 1.30 -6.24
CA GLY A 168 24.37 1.76 -6.46
C GLY A 168 25.23 0.80 -7.28
N VAL A 169 24.93 -0.50 -7.24
CA VAL A 169 25.71 -1.48 -7.99
C VAL A 169 24.86 -1.98 -9.15
N ARG A 170 25.09 -1.45 -10.35
CA ARG A 170 24.66 -2.13 -11.58
C ARG A 170 25.54 -3.36 -11.75
N GLN A 171 25.29 -4.45 -11.02
CA GLN A 171 25.84 -5.73 -11.43
C GLN A 171 25.09 -6.12 -12.70
N SER A 172 25.76 -5.98 -13.84
CA SER A 172 25.25 -6.54 -15.08
C SER A 172 25.01 -8.04 -14.86
N ILE A 173 23.89 -8.56 -15.37
CA ILE A 173 23.64 -10.01 -15.49
C ILE A 173 24.77 -10.73 -16.25
N VAL A 174 25.58 -9.98 -17.01
CA VAL A 174 26.86 -10.42 -17.52
C VAL A 174 27.84 -10.45 -16.35
N GLY A 175 28.20 -11.65 -15.88
CA GLY A 175 29.13 -11.86 -14.79
C GLY A 175 30.38 -11.00 -14.92
N SER A 176 30.91 -10.55 -13.78
CA SER A 176 32.08 -9.68 -13.66
C SER A 176 33.20 -10.13 -14.61
N ARG A 177 33.29 -9.50 -15.79
CA ARG A 177 34.38 -9.75 -16.72
C ARG A 177 35.59 -9.03 -16.13
N ALA A 178 36.63 -9.79 -15.82
CA ALA A 178 37.96 -9.24 -15.60
C ALA A 178 38.24 -8.25 -16.75
N GLY A 179 38.58 -7.00 -16.42
CA GLY A 179 38.85 -6.00 -17.44
C GLY A 179 39.93 -6.50 -18.40
N MET A 180 39.70 -6.39 -19.71
CA MET A 180 40.72 -6.71 -20.71
C MET A 180 41.93 -5.82 -20.50
N LYS A 181 43.13 -6.39 -20.61
CA LYS A 181 44.36 -5.60 -20.63
C LYS A 181 44.46 -4.86 -21.96
N TRP A 182 45.13 -3.71 -21.98
CA TRP A 182 45.47 -3.01 -23.21
C TRP A 182 46.99 -2.99 -23.38
N SER A 183 47.42 -2.94 -24.63
CA SER A 183 48.83 -2.74 -24.99
C SER A 183 49.35 -1.38 -24.51
N ASP A 184 50.65 -1.31 -24.20
CA ASP A 184 51.31 -0.05 -23.81
C ASP A 184 51.20 1.02 -24.90
N GLU A 185 51.28 0.61 -26.18
CA GLU A 185 51.11 1.49 -27.35
C GLU A 185 49.72 2.15 -27.40
N LEU A 186 48.66 1.40 -27.09
CA LEU A 186 47.31 1.95 -26.98
C LEU A 186 47.19 2.91 -25.79
N GLY A 187 47.80 2.55 -24.66
CA GLY A 187 47.84 3.42 -23.48
C GLY A 187 48.52 4.77 -23.77
N ASP A 188 49.63 4.76 -24.50
CA ASP A 188 50.37 5.96 -24.87
C ASP A 188 49.63 6.80 -25.93
N ALA A 189 48.97 6.16 -26.89
CA ALA A 189 48.11 6.85 -27.87
C ALA A 189 46.92 7.56 -27.22
N LEU A 190 46.29 6.94 -26.21
CA LEU A 190 45.19 7.55 -25.47
C LEU A 190 45.64 8.66 -24.52
N ARG A 191 46.86 8.57 -23.96
CA ARG A 191 47.43 9.64 -23.12
C ARG A 191 47.83 10.87 -23.92
N ASN A 192 48.32 10.68 -25.14
CA ASN A 192 48.77 11.76 -26.04
C ASN A 192 47.69 12.17 -27.06
N PHE A 193 46.43 11.89 -26.76
CA PHE A 193 45.31 12.10 -27.67
C PHE A 193 45.02 13.59 -27.87
N GLN A 194 45.21 14.09 -29.09
CA GLN A 194 45.04 15.51 -29.46
C GLN A 194 43.70 15.75 -30.16
N PRO A 195 43.12 16.97 -30.12
CA PRO A 195 41.86 17.28 -30.79
C PRO A 195 41.92 17.05 -32.31
N GLY A 196 40.85 16.52 -32.91
CA GLY A 196 40.82 16.15 -34.33
C GLY A 196 41.47 14.78 -34.66
N GLN A 197 41.85 14.01 -33.65
CA GLN A 197 42.46 12.69 -33.81
C GLN A 197 41.43 11.56 -33.63
N LEU A 198 41.57 10.52 -34.45
CA LEU A 198 40.83 9.27 -34.42
C LEU A 198 41.78 8.13 -34.03
N VAL A 199 41.45 7.43 -32.95
CA VAL A 199 42.15 6.23 -32.49
C VAL A 199 41.25 5.01 -32.70
N ILE A 200 41.72 4.05 -33.48
CA ILE A 200 41.02 2.80 -33.79
C ILE A 200 41.65 1.67 -33.00
N ILE A 201 40.82 0.94 -32.25
CA ILE A 201 41.20 -0.12 -31.32
C ILE A 201 40.63 -1.43 -31.83
N SER A 202 41.47 -2.46 -31.84
CA SER A 202 41.07 -3.83 -32.16
C SER A 202 41.21 -4.73 -30.93
N ILE A 203 40.42 -5.79 -30.87
CA ILE A 203 40.53 -6.83 -29.83
C ILE A 203 41.30 -7.99 -30.44
N ASP A 204 42.40 -8.42 -29.82
CA ASP A 204 43.00 -9.72 -30.13
C ASP A 204 42.24 -10.80 -29.36
N PRO A 205 41.44 -11.65 -30.02
CA PRO A 205 40.65 -12.68 -29.36
C PRO A 205 41.51 -13.80 -28.77
N THR A 206 42.78 -13.93 -29.19
CA THR A 206 43.68 -14.99 -28.70
C THR A 206 44.39 -14.61 -27.41
N LYS A 207 44.74 -13.33 -27.26
CA LYS A 207 45.44 -12.81 -26.08
C LYS A 207 44.52 -12.11 -25.09
N GLU A 208 43.26 -11.89 -25.46
CA GLU A 208 42.31 -11.13 -24.65
C GLU A 208 42.87 -9.73 -24.32
N GLU A 209 43.38 -9.04 -25.35
CA GLU A 209 44.07 -7.75 -25.20
C GLU A 209 43.55 -6.71 -26.22
N LEU A 210 43.43 -5.46 -25.77
CA LEU A 210 43.10 -4.33 -26.63
C LEU A 210 44.38 -3.76 -27.29
N LEU A 211 44.39 -3.77 -28.61
CA LEU A 211 45.53 -3.33 -29.44
C LEU A 211 45.18 -2.05 -30.19
N LEU A 212 46.16 -1.15 -30.30
CA LEU A 212 46.09 -0.01 -31.20
C LEU A 212 46.18 -0.50 -32.65
N LYS A 213 45.15 -0.25 -33.45
CA LYS A 213 45.16 -0.59 -34.88
C LYS A 213 45.70 0.56 -35.71
N GLU A 214 45.18 1.76 -35.48
CA GLU A 214 45.58 2.94 -36.24
C GLU A 214 45.27 4.22 -35.47
N THR A 215 46.09 5.24 -35.71
CA THR A 215 45.84 6.60 -35.26
C THR A 215 45.88 7.51 -36.48
N LYS A 216 44.81 8.27 -36.71
CA LYS A 216 44.67 9.18 -37.86
C LYS A 216 44.23 10.55 -37.39
N GLU A 217 44.69 11.60 -38.04
CA GLU A 217 44.10 12.94 -37.93
C GLU A 217 43.04 13.07 -39.03
N VAL A 218 41.78 13.22 -38.64
CA VAL A 218 40.63 13.11 -39.55
C VAL A 218 39.60 14.15 -39.14
N SER A 219 38.96 14.82 -40.11
CA SER A 219 37.83 15.71 -39.81
C SER A 219 36.58 14.88 -39.45
N LEU A 220 35.61 15.47 -38.77
CA LEU A 220 34.39 14.76 -38.35
C LEU A 220 33.63 14.08 -39.49
N ASP A 221 33.56 14.76 -40.64
CA ASP A 221 32.82 14.27 -41.81
C ASP A 221 33.51 13.05 -42.45
N ASP A 222 34.82 12.91 -42.24
CA ASP A 222 35.64 11.85 -42.81
C ASP A 222 35.77 10.61 -41.88
N VAL A 223 35.31 10.72 -40.63
CA VAL A 223 35.36 9.61 -39.64
C VAL A 223 34.66 8.34 -40.16
N PRO A 224 33.44 8.39 -40.76
CA PRO A 224 32.77 7.19 -41.25
C PRO A 224 33.58 6.42 -42.31
N GLY A 225 34.37 7.13 -43.12
CA GLY A 225 35.24 6.52 -44.14
C GLY A 225 36.55 5.96 -43.59
N ALA A 226 37.00 6.43 -42.43
CA ALA A 226 38.23 5.99 -41.80
C ALA A 226 38.06 4.70 -40.96
N LEU A 227 36.82 4.31 -40.63
CA LEU A 227 36.52 3.10 -39.87
C LEU A 227 36.73 1.82 -40.70
N PRO A 228 37.27 0.74 -40.10
CA PRO A 228 37.44 -0.53 -40.81
C PRO A 228 36.07 -1.15 -41.13
N SER A 229 35.86 -1.53 -42.39
CA SER A 229 34.62 -2.17 -42.84
C SER A 229 34.64 -3.71 -42.72
N SER A 230 35.83 -4.30 -42.56
CA SER A 230 36.03 -5.75 -42.57
C SER A 230 36.04 -6.41 -41.19
N GLU A 231 36.26 -5.65 -40.13
CA GLU A 231 36.49 -6.18 -38.78
C GLU A 231 35.83 -5.28 -37.71
N PRO A 232 35.33 -5.87 -36.61
CA PRO A 232 34.83 -5.09 -35.49
C PRO A 232 35.97 -4.33 -34.81
N ALA A 233 35.79 -3.04 -34.62
CA ALA A 233 36.74 -2.17 -33.95
C ALA A 233 36.01 -1.18 -33.04
N TYR A 234 36.67 -0.75 -31.97
CA TYR A 234 36.25 0.43 -31.23
C TYR A 234 36.97 1.65 -31.81
N ALA A 235 36.29 2.78 -31.89
CA ALA A 235 36.86 4.02 -32.36
C ALA A 235 36.62 5.12 -31.35
N LEU A 236 37.68 5.85 -31.00
CA LEU A 236 37.64 7.02 -30.14
C LEU A 236 38.07 8.22 -30.97
N TYR A 237 37.20 9.23 -31.05
CA TYR A 237 37.48 10.47 -31.77
C TYR A 237 37.46 11.64 -30.79
N SER A 238 38.51 12.46 -30.80
CA SER A 238 38.60 13.68 -30.00
C SER A 238 37.89 14.81 -30.72
N TRP A 239 36.65 15.07 -30.34
CA TRP A 239 35.93 16.23 -30.83
C TRP A 239 36.47 17.49 -30.15
N ALA A 240 37.05 18.42 -30.93
CA ALA A 240 37.33 19.78 -30.46
C ALA A 240 36.09 20.63 -30.70
N GLU A 241 35.43 21.09 -29.64
CA GLU A 241 34.29 22.00 -29.78
C GLU A 241 34.83 23.39 -30.12
N GLU A 242 34.71 23.82 -31.39
CA GLU A 242 34.77 25.26 -31.68
C GLU A 242 33.52 25.89 -31.08
N GLU A 243 33.73 26.94 -30.28
CA GLU A 243 32.71 27.66 -29.51
C GLU A 243 31.53 28.07 -30.44
N GLY A 244 30.46 27.27 -30.47
CA GLY A 244 29.22 27.59 -31.19
C GLY A 244 28.54 26.50 -32.02
N ALA A 245 29.08 25.28 -32.15
CA ALA A 245 28.44 24.22 -32.96
C ALA A 245 27.90 23.05 -32.11
N SER A 246 26.61 23.08 -31.79
CA SER A 246 25.90 21.96 -31.17
C SER A 246 25.92 20.71 -32.06
N PRO A 247 26.20 19.51 -31.54
CA PRO A 247 26.22 18.29 -32.35
C PRO A 247 24.79 17.85 -32.69
N HIS A 248 24.34 18.13 -33.92
CA HIS A 248 23.26 17.38 -34.55
C HIS A 248 23.85 16.08 -35.10
N ILE A 249 23.76 15.01 -34.31
CA ILE A 249 23.92 13.64 -34.80
C ILE A 249 22.55 13.24 -35.34
N GLY A 250 22.44 13.13 -36.67
CA GLY A 250 21.29 12.55 -37.36
C GLY A 250 21.39 11.04 -37.45
#